data_AF-A0A2D4HVN3-F1
#
_entry.id   AF-A0A2D4HVN3-F1
#
_cell.length_a   1.000
_cell.length_b   1.000
_cell.length_c   1.000
_cell.angle_alpha   90.00
_cell.angle_beta   90.00
_cell.angle_gamma   90.00
#
_symmetry.space_group_name_H-M   'P 1'
#
loop_
_entity.id
_entity.type
_entity.pdbx_description
1 polymer ?
#
loop_
_entity_poly.entity_id
_entity_poly.type
_entity_poly.pdbx_seq_one_letter_code
_entity_poly.pdbx_strand_id
1 'polypeptide(L)'
;AGILHLGNIEFITAGGAQVSFKTALNRSAELLGLDSTQLTEALTQRSMILRGEEILTPLNIQQAIDSRDSAAMALYSQCFAWVIKKINSRIKGKDDFKSIGILDIFG
;
A
#
# COMPACT_ATOMS: atom_id res chain seq x y z
N ALA A 1 5.16 -8.34 -7.33
CA ALA A 1 5.88 -9.15 -6.32
C ALA A 1 5.69 -8.57 -4.91
N GLY A 2 6.07 -7.31 -4.62
CA GLY A 2 5.95 -6.72 -3.27
C GLY A 2 4.53 -6.78 -2.66
N ILE A 3 3.50 -6.43 -3.44
CA ILE A 3 2.08 -6.52 -3.03
C ILE A 3 1.64 -7.96 -2.70
N LEU A 4 2.13 -8.96 -3.45
CA LEU A 4 1.81 -10.37 -3.19
C LEU A 4 2.39 -10.82 -1.85
N HIS A 5 3.65 -10.46 -1.57
CA HIS A 5 4.26 -10.75 -0.28
C HIS A 5 3.61 -9.97 0.86
N LEU A 6 3.15 -8.74 0.61
CA LEU A 6 2.40 -7.94 1.59
C LEU A 6 1.11 -8.68 2.00
N GLY A 7 0.36 -9.24 1.04
CA GLY A 7 -0.86 -10.00 1.30
C GLY A 7 -0.66 -11.30 2.10
N ASN A 8 0.55 -11.86 2.09
CA ASN A 8 0.91 -13.06 2.86
C ASN A 8 1.33 -12.75 4.31
N ILE A 9 1.33 -11.49 4.74
CA ILE A 9 1.62 -11.14 6.14
C ILE A 9 0.43 -11.52 7.01
N GLU A 10 0.71 -12.30 8.03
CA GLU A 10 -0.24 -12.75 9.04
C GLU A 10 0.09 -12.11 10.40
N PHE A 11 -0.96 -11.93 11.23
CA PHE A 11 -0.86 -11.28 12.53
C PHE A 11 -1.40 -12.18 13.64
N ILE A 12 -0.82 -12.06 14.84
CA ILE A 12 -1.25 -12.72 16.08
C ILE A 12 -1.42 -11.70 17.19
N THR A 13 -2.26 -12.01 18.19
CA THR A 13 -2.49 -11.12 19.33
C THR A 13 -1.46 -11.39 20.44
N ALA A 14 -0.62 -10.39 20.72
CA ALA A 14 0.31 -10.40 21.85
C ALA A 14 0.56 -8.95 22.31
N GLY A 15 -0.29 -8.44 23.21
CA GLY A 15 -0.25 -7.02 23.63
C GLY A 15 -0.66 -6.04 22.51
N GLY A 16 -1.54 -6.48 21.61
CA GLY A 16 -1.82 -5.84 20.31
C GLY A 16 -1.51 -6.79 19.16
N ALA A 17 -1.69 -6.34 17.92
CA ALA A 17 -1.30 -7.08 16.74
C ALA A 17 0.22 -7.15 16.63
N GLN A 18 0.73 -8.35 16.35
CA GLN A 18 2.14 -8.61 16.09
C GLN A 18 2.25 -9.47 14.83
N VAL A 19 3.30 -9.28 14.04
CA VAL A 19 3.55 -10.10 12.84
C VAL A 19 3.95 -11.52 13.27
N SER A 20 3.25 -12.53 12.76
CA SER A 20 3.49 -13.94 13.15
C SER A 20 4.81 -14.48 12.61
N PHE A 21 5.05 -14.30 11.30
CA PHE A 21 6.24 -14.78 10.60
C PHE A 21 6.88 -13.65 9.78
N LYS A 22 8.18 -13.44 9.97
CA LYS A 22 8.90 -12.34 9.30
C LYS A 22 9.22 -12.59 7.83
N THR A 23 9.03 -13.80 7.30
CA THR A 23 9.43 -14.14 5.92
C THR A 23 8.69 -13.31 4.87
N ALA A 24 7.36 -13.22 4.95
CA ALA A 24 6.55 -12.45 4.02
C ALA A 24 6.81 -10.94 4.14
N LEU A 25 6.88 -10.45 5.38
CA LEU A 25 7.22 -9.07 5.70
C LEU A 25 8.58 -8.66 5.12
N ASN A 26 9.64 -9.43 5.39
CA ASN A 26 10.98 -9.12 4.91
C ASN A 26 11.05 -9.09 3.37
N ARG A 27 10.38 -10.04 2.70
CA ARG A 27 10.30 -10.06 1.23
C ARG A 27 9.53 -8.85 0.69
N SER A 28 8.44 -8.46 1.33
CA SER A 28 7.68 -7.27 0.94
C SER A 28 8.53 -6.01 1.12
N ALA A 29 9.18 -5.85 2.27
CA ALA A 29 10.05 -4.72 2.59
C ALA A 29 11.22 -4.61 1.59
N GLU A 30 11.92 -5.72 1.32
CA GLU A 30 13.01 -5.78 0.33
C GLU A 30 12.55 -5.31 -1.05
N LEU A 31 11.41 -5.82 -1.54
CA LEU A 31 10.89 -5.50 -2.87
C LEU A 31 10.31 -4.09 -2.98
N LEU A 32 9.84 -3.51 -1.87
CA LEU A 32 9.31 -2.15 -1.80
C LEU A 32 10.40 -1.13 -1.44
N GLY A 33 11.62 -1.57 -1.12
CA GLY A 33 12.72 -0.70 -0.70
C GLY A 33 12.49 -0.03 0.66
N LEU A 34 11.84 -0.74 1.59
CA LEU A 34 11.51 -0.27 2.94
C LEU A 34 12.35 -0.98 4.00
N ASP A 35 12.51 -0.34 5.15
CA ASP A 35 13.00 -1.01 6.35
C ASP A 35 11.91 -1.95 6.91
N SER A 36 12.30 -3.18 7.30
CA SER A 36 11.34 -4.18 7.74
C SER A 36 10.78 -3.89 9.14
N THR A 37 11.55 -3.25 10.02
CA THR A 37 11.07 -2.82 11.33
C THR A 37 10.07 -1.68 11.18
N GLN A 38 10.37 -0.67 10.36
CA GLN A 38 9.45 0.42 10.07
C GLN A 38 8.14 -0.07 9.43
N LEU A 39 8.23 -1.03 8.49
CA LEU A 39 7.03 -1.65 7.91
C LEU A 39 6.22 -2.41 8.97
N THR A 40 6.88 -3.10 9.90
CA THR A 40 6.21 -3.79 11.02
C THR A 40 5.47 -2.81 11.91
N GLU A 41 6.13 -1.73 12.32
CA GLU A 41 5.54 -0.68 13.17
C GLU A 41 4.35 -0.02 12.47
N ALA A 42 4.49 0.37 11.19
CA ALA A 42 3.41 0.98 10.43
C ALA A 42 2.17 0.08 10.26
N LEU A 43 2.36 -1.24 10.21
CA LEU A 43 1.26 -2.21 10.10
C LEU A 43 0.63 -2.58 11.45
N THR A 44 1.33 -2.38 12.57
CA THR A 44 0.90 -2.88 13.89
C THR A 44 0.66 -1.79 14.93
N GLN A 45 1.09 -0.57 14.68
CA GLN A 45 0.99 0.57 15.59
C GLN A 45 0.32 1.74 14.88
N ARG A 46 -0.44 2.52 15.64
CA ARG A 46 -0.88 3.86 15.26
C ARG A 46 -0.02 4.89 15.97
N SER A 47 0.63 5.76 15.20
CA SER A 47 1.32 6.94 15.72
C SER A 47 0.36 8.13 15.82
N MET A 48 0.40 8.83 16.95
CA MET A 48 -0.31 10.09 17.19
C MET A 48 0.61 11.07 17.91
N ILE A 49 0.70 12.30 17.39
CA ILE A 49 1.43 13.38 18.07
C ILE A 49 0.48 14.11 19.02
N LEU A 50 0.78 14.10 20.32
CA LEU A 50 0.04 14.81 21.35
C LEU A 50 0.98 15.77 22.08
N ARG A 51 0.70 17.08 22.00
CA ARG A 51 1.49 18.14 22.66
C ARG A 51 3.01 18.10 22.36
N GLY A 52 3.38 17.61 21.17
CA GLY A 52 4.77 17.52 20.72
C GLY A 52 5.45 16.18 21.00
N GLU A 53 4.78 15.26 21.70
CA GLU A 53 5.27 13.90 21.92
C GLU A 53 4.59 12.90 20.99
N GLU A 54 5.35 11.95 20.46
CA GLU A 54 4.82 10.85 19.66
C GLU A 54 4.35 9.71 20.58
N ILE A 55 3.08 9.33 20.44
CA ILE A 55 2.46 8.24 21.17
C ILE A 55 2.16 7.12 20.18
N LEU A 56 2.78 5.95 20.40
CA LEU A 56 2.48 4.73 19.67
C LEU A 56 1.42 3.91 20.42
N THR A 57 0.34 3.59 19.74
CA THR A 57 -0.73 2.74 20.28
C THR A 57 -0.83 1.47 19.45
N PRO A 58 -0.75 0.27 20.07
CA PRO A 58 -0.90 -0.98 19.36
C PRO A 58 -2.28 -1.10 18.69
N LEU A 59 -2.29 -1.58 17.45
CA LEU A 59 -3.50 -1.94 16.72
C LEU A 59 -4.02 -3.30 17.21
N ASN A 60 -5.30 -3.57 16.99
CA ASN A 60 -5.80 -4.94 17.04
C ASN A 60 -5.60 -5.66 15.69
N ILE A 61 -5.88 -6.97 15.64
CA ILE A 61 -5.64 -7.80 14.44
C ILE A 61 -6.40 -7.29 13.22
N GLN A 62 -7.68 -6.93 13.38
CA GLN A 62 -8.49 -6.47 12.26
C GLN A 62 -7.93 -5.16 11.70
N GLN A 63 -7.54 -4.22 12.57
CA GLN A 63 -6.92 -2.96 12.15
C GLN A 63 -5.59 -3.18 11.43
N ALA A 64 -4.78 -4.15 11.85
CA ALA A 64 -3.53 -4.49 11.16
C ALA A 64 -3.78 -5.11 9.77
N ILE A 65 -4.79 -5.97 9.65
CA ILE A 65 -5.26 -6.52 8.36
C ILE A 65 -5.76 -5.39 7.45
N ASP A 66 -6.61 -4.51 7.96
CA ASP A 66 -7.14 -3.37 7.21
C ASP A 66 -6.01 -2.43 6.75
N SER A 67 -4.99 -2.22 7.60
CA SER A 67 -3.79 -1.43 7.27
C SER A 67 -2.98 -2.08 6.13
N ARG A 68 -2.72 -3.39 6.22
CA ARG A 68 -2.03 -4.19 5.18
C ARG A 68 -2.77 -4.11 3.84
N ASP A 69 -4.09 -4.31 3.87
CA ASP A 69 -4.92 -4.33 2.66
C ASP A 69 -5.05 -2.93 2.05
N SER A 70 -5.17 -1.90 2.88
CA SER A 70 -5.16 -0.51 2.44
C SER A 70 -3.83 -0.13 1.77
N ALA A 71 -2.70 -0.56 2.34
CA ALA A 71 -1.39 -0.37 1.72
C ALA A 71 -1.27 -1.10 0.37
N ALA A 72 -1.76 -2.34 0.28
CA ALA A 72 -1.81 -3.09 -0.98
C ALA A 72 -2.65 -2.39 -2.06
N MET A 73 -3.85 -1.94 -1.70
CA MET A 73 -4.74 -1.21 -2.60
C MET A 73 -4.15 0.12 -3.05
N ALA A 74 -3.53 0.88 -2.14
CA ALA A 74 -2.88 2.15 -2.45
C ALA A 74 -1.72 1.97 -3.44
N LEU A 75 -0.85 0.98 -3.21
CA LEU A 75 0.26 0.65 -4.12
C LEU A 75 -0.26 0.27 -5.51
N TYR A 76 -1.28 -0.60 -5.58
CA TYR A 76 -1.85 -1.01 -6.86
C TYR A 76 -2.50 0.18 -7.60
N SER A 77 -3.33 0.95 -6.92
CA SER A 77 -4.01 2.13 -7.46
C SER A 77 -2.99 3.15 -8.01
N GLN A 78 -1.93 3.44 -7.25
CA GLN A 78 -0.91 4.40 -7.66
C GLN A 78 -0.08 3.88 -8.84
N CYS A 79 0.22 2.57 -8.88
CA CYS A 79 0.89 1.92 -10.01
C CYS A 79 0.03 2.00 -11.28
N PHE A 80 -1.26 1.68 -11.18
CA PHE A 80 -2.20 1.75 -12.30
C PHE A 80 -2.31 3.19 -12.83
N ALA A 81 -2.50 4.17 -11.95
CA ALA A 81 -2.53 5.58 -12.32
C ALA A 81 -1.22 6.02 -13.01
N TRP A 82 -0.06 5.52 -12.55
CA TRP A 82 1.22 5.79 -13.19
C TRP A 82 1.32 5.18 -14.59
N VAL A 83 0.82 3.95 -14.80
CA VAL A 83 0.77 3.32 -16.13
C VAL A 83 -0.08 4.16 -17.08
N ILE A 84 -1.28 4.58 -16.67
CA ILE A 84 -2.15 5.46 -17.46
C ILE A 84 -1.43 6.77 -17.80
N LYS A 85 -0.76 7.39 -16.82
CA LYS A 85 0.03 8.61 -17.03
C LYS A 85 1.15 8.40 -18.06
N LYS A 86 1.85 7.26 -18.02
CA LYS A 86 2.91 6.93 -18.99
C LYS A 86 2.37 6.75 -20.39
N ILE A 87 1.25 6.04 -20.55
CA ILE A 87 0.58 5.86 -21.85
C ILE A 87 0.14 7.22 -22.40
N ASN A 88 -0.60 8.01 -21.61
CA ASN A 88 -1.08 9.34 -22.02
C ASN A 88 0.07 10.27 -22.38
N SER A 89 1.16 10.27 -21.60
CA SER A 89 2.35 11.07 -21.91
C SER A 89 3.02 10.65 -23.22
N ARG A 90 2.92 9.38 -23.63
CA ARG A 90 3.53 8.88 -24.85
C ARG A 90 2.69 9.21 -26.10
N ILE A 91 1.36 9.18 -25.98
CA ILE A 91 0.43 9.42 -27.09
C ILE A 91 -0.01 10.87 -27.22
N LYS A 92 0.41 11.75 -26.29
CA LYS A 92 0.04 13.17 -26.30
C LYS A 92 0.41 13.82 -27.63
N GLY A 93 -0.59 14.16 -28.42
CA GLY A 93 -0.49 14.93 -29.66
C GLY A 93 -0.89 16.39 -29.47
N LYS A 94 -1.12 17.08 -30.60
CA LYS A 94 -1.79 18.39 -30.63
C LYS A 94 -3.30 18.18 -30.74
N ASP A 95 -4.07 19.03 -30.09
CA ASP A 95 -5.53 18.99 -30.14
C ASP A 95 -6.05 19.82 -31.33
N ASP A 96 -5.79 19.35 -32.55
CA ASP A 96 -6.19 20.06 -33.76
C ASP A 96 -7.47 19.47 -34.38
N PHE A 97 -8.46 20.34 -34.59
CA PHE A 97 -9.68 20.15 -35.39
C PHE A 97 -10.80 19.26 -34.84
N LYS A 98 -10.60 17.93 -34.72
CA LYS A 98 -11.68 16.98 -34.37
C LYS A 98 -11.16 15.78 -33.59
N SER A 99 -12.00 15.19 -32.74
CA SER A 99 -11.70 13.96 -31.98
C SER A 99 -12.84 12.94 -32.09
N ILE A 100 -12.51 11.65 -32.00
CA ILE A 100 -13.47 10.55 -31.86
C ILE A 100 -13.18 9.84 -30.53
N GLY A 101 -14.18 9.76 -29.65
CA GLY A 101 -14.11 9.03 -28.39
C GLY A 101 -14.73 7.65 -28.52
N ILE A 102 -14.08 6.63 -27.94
CA ILE A 102 -14.58 5.26 -27.87
C ILE A 102 -14.78 4.93 -26.39
N LEU A 103 -15.97 4.44 -26.03
CA LEU A 103 -16.33 4.11 -24.65
C LEU A 103 -16.33 2.59 -24.47
N ASP A 104 -15.58 2.13 -23.47
CA ASP A 104 -15.56 0.75 -22.99
C ASP A 104 -15.62 0.77 -21.46
N ILE A 105 -16.65 0.15 -20.89
CA ILE A 105 -16.96 0.16 -19.45
C ILE A 105 -17.34 -1.25 -19.00
N PHE A 106 -17.22 -1.51 -17.69
CA PHE A 106 -17.71 -2.76 -17.10
C PHE A 106 -19.22 -2.92 -17.35
N GLY A 107 -19.66 -4.15 -17.63
CA GLY A 107 -21.06 -4.49 -17.90
C GLY A 107 -21.95 -4.55 -16.66
#